data_AF-A0A2E1U8E7-F1
#
_entry.id   AF-A0A2E1U8E7-F1
#
_cell.length_a   1.000
_cell.length_b   1.000
_cell.length_c   1.000
_cell.angle_alpha   90.00
_cell.angle_beta   90.00
_cell.angle_gamma   90.00
#
_symmetry.space_group_name_H-M   'P 1'
#
loop_
_entity.id
_entity.type
_entity.pdbx_description
1 polymer ?
#
loop_
_entity_poly.entity_id
_entity_poly.type
_entity_poly.pdbx_seq_one_letter_code
_entity_poly.pdbx_strand_id
1 'polypeptide(L)'
;MTENDPSNHFSADEEWKSEAEAERARLAEADAKAAAGADQTAIPEATFDYFVIALASQAMMAMAMRPDPSGQVFIDLNAVDLKMAEHHIDLLAVLEEKCKGNLTEEESSMLSETLHGLRSQFVQVQSQAQEHLAKHGGGLTPDTQSEPPPSAGDDSAGGSSGLIIP
;
A
#
# COMPACT_ATOMS: atom_id res chain seq x y z
N MET A 1 10.39 13.33 71.69
CA MET A 1 11.33 13.91 70.71
C MET A 1 11.12 13.19 69.42
N THR A 2 10.65 13.92 68.42
CA THR A 2 10.41 13.51 67.04
C THR A 2 11.73 13.39 66.30
N GLU A 3 12.03 12.25 65.70
CA GLU A 3 13.01 12.18 64.63
C GLU A 3 12.47 11.26 63.54
N ASN A 4 11.85 11.91 62.57
CA ASN A 4 11.35 11.35 61.32
C ASN A 4 12.46 11.60 60.29
N ASP A 5 13.19 10.55 59.90
CA ASP A 5 14.29 10.61 58.93
C ASP A 5 13.73 10.88 57.51
N PRO A 6 14.09 11.99 56.84
CA PRO A 6 13.51 12.41 55.57
C PRO A 6 14.35 11.97 54.36
N SER A 7 14.82 10.72 54.32
CA SER A 7 15.80 10.26 53.32
C SER A 7 15.23 9.27 52.27
N ASN A 8 13.99 9.48 51.79
CA ASN A 8 13.48 8.68 50.65
C ASN A 8 12.46 9.38 49.72
N HIS A 9 12.67 10.65 49.37
CA HIS A 9 11.78 11.37 48.42
C HIS A 9 12.55 12.13 47.33
N PHE A 10 13.69 11.62 46.86
CA PHE A 10 14.44 12.27 45.77
C PHE A 10 14.73 11.36 44.56
N SER A 11 14.63 10.03 44.68
CA SER A 11 14.95 9.11 43.55
C SER A 11 13.81 8.95 42.54
N ALA A 12 12.56 8.96 43.00
CA ALA A 12 11.40 8.80 42.13
C ALA A 12 11.20 9.97 41.15
N ASP A 13 11.76 11.14 41.46
CA ASP A 13 11.69 12.34 40.62
C ASP A 13 12.85 12.44 39.61
N GLU A 14 13.89 11.63 39.74
CA GLU A 14 15.04 11.56 38.82
C GLU A 14 14.92 10.37 37.86
N GLU A 15 14.39 9.24 38.34
CA GLU A 15 14.19 8.03 37.53
C GLU A 15 13.22 8.26 36.35
N TRP A 16 12.09 8.95 36.58
CA TRP A 16 11.17 9.29 35.49
C TRP A 16 11.72 10.33 34.50
N LYS A 17 12.59 11.24 34.96
CA LYS A 17 13.25 12.23 34.09
C LYS A 17 14.31 11.57 33.22
N SER A 18 15.08 10.64 33.79
CA SER A 18 16.07 9.84 33.07
C SER A 18 15.42 8.92 32.04
N GLU A 19 14.28 8.31 32.36
CA GLU A 19 13.54 7.46 31.43
C GLU A 19 12.89 8.27 30.30
N ALA A 20 12.34 9.46 30.61
CA ALA A 20 11.82 10.38 29.60
C ALA A 20 12.91 10.96 28.69
N GLU A 21 14.12 11.21 29.21
CA GLU A 21 15.26 11.67 28.43
C GLU A 21 15.85 10.55 27.57
N ALA A 22 15.93 9.33 28.10
CA ALA A 22 16.36 8.15 27.34
C ALA A 22 15.37 7.84 26.20
N GLU A 23 14.06 7.96 26.43
CA GLU A 23 13.06 7.76 25.38
C GLU A 23 13.09 8.90 24.34
N ARG A 24 13.29 10.15 24.76
CA ARG A 24 13.52 11.27 23.83
C ARG A 24 14.79 11.08 23.00
N ALA A 25 15.87 10.59 23.59
CA ALA A 25 17.12 10.31 22.89
C ALA A 25 16.94 9.15 21.89
N ARG A 26 16.22 8.09 22.28
CA ARG A 26 15.89 6.96 21.39
C ARG A 26 15.02 7.38 20.21
N LEU A 27 14.02 8.22 20.46
CA LEU A 27 13.17 8.80 19.41
C LEU A 27 13.98 9.73 18.50
N ALA A 28 14.85 10.58 19.06
CA ALA A 28 15.71 11.46 18.28
C ALA A 28 16.74 10.68 17.43
N GLU A 29 17.26 9.57 17.92
CA GLU A 29 18.16 8.69 17.16
C GLU A 29 17.40 7.92 16.06
N ALA A 30 16.17 7.47 16.35
CA ALA A 30 15.29 6.88 15.34
C ALA A 30 14.91 7.88 14.24
N ASP A 31 14.60 9.13 14.61
CA ASP A 31 14.30 10.22 13.69
C ASP A 31 15.54 10.63 12.88
N ALA A 32 16.72 10.69 13.51
CA ALA A 32 17.98 10.97 12.83
C ALA A 32 18.36 9.84 11.86
N LYS A 33 18.08 8.58 12.21
CA LYS A 33 18.28 7.42 11.33
C LYS A 33 17.25 7.37 10.19
N ALA A 34 16.01 7.78 10.44
CA ALA A 34 15.00 7.95 9.39
C ALA A 34 15.36 9.10 8.44
N ALA A 35 15.89 10.21 8.98
CA ALA A 35 16.38 11.34 8.18
C ALA A 35 17.66 11.00 7.39
N ALA A 36 18.55 10.17 7.93
CA ALA A 36 19.76 9.70 7.24
C ALA A 36 19.47 8.61 6.18
N GLY A 37 18.36 7.87 6.32
CA GLY A 37 17.85 6.95 5.31
C GLY A 37 17.03 7.62 4.20
N ALA A 38 16.61 8.86 4.41
CA ALA A 38 16.01 9.73 3.41
C ALA A 38 17.09 10.47 2.60
N ASP A 39 18.16 9.76 2.23
CA ASP A 39 18.98 10.18 1.09
C ASP A 39 18.01 10.30 -0.08
N GLN A 40 17.72 11.55 -0.42
CA GLN A 40 16.69 11.95 -1.38
C GLN A 40 16.98 11.16 -2.64
N THR A 41 16.22 10.09 -2.87
CA THR A 41 16.27 9.37 -4.13
C THR A 41 15.96 10.44 -5.16
N ALA A 42 16.98 10.89 -5.88
CA ALA A 42 16.87 12.04 -6.74
C ALA A 42 15.70 11.77 -7.67
N ILE A 43 14.62 12.54 -7.52
CA ILE A 43 13.44 12.36 -8.35
C ILE A 43 13.95 12.58 -9.78
N PRO A 44 13.83 11.57 -10.66
CA PRO A 44 14.36 11.69 -12.00
C PRO A 44 13.74 12.89 -12.69
N GLU A 45 14.50 13.50 -13.61
CA GLU A 45 14.00 14.62 -14.40
C GLU A 45 12.68 14.23 -15.07
N ALA A 46 11.71 15.14 -15.02
CA ALA A 46 10.40 14.91 -15.60
C ALA A 46 10.48 14.96 -17.14
N THR A 47 10.73 13.80 -17.76
CA THR A 47 10.74 13.62 -19.21
C THR A 47 9.47 12.90 -19.70
N PHE A 48 9.15 13.05 -20.98
CA PHE A 48 8.01 12.35 -21.60
C PHE A 48 8.16 10.83 -21.48
N ASP A 49 9.35 10.30 -21.78
CA ASP A 49 9.68 8.87 -21.66
C ASP A 49 9.44 8.37 -20.23
N TYR A 50 9.90 9.13 -19.22
CA TYR A 50 9.69 8.74 -17.83
C TYR A 50 8.20 8.73 -17.46
N PHE A 51 7.42 9.69 -17.98
CA PHE A 51 5.97 9.71 -17.76
C PHE A 51 5.27 8.50 -18.40
N VAL A 52 5.63 8.12 -19.63
CA VAL A 52 5.12 6.92 -20.29
C VAL A 52 5.46 5.66 -19.49
N ILE A 53 6.71 5.53 -19.04
CA ILE A 53 7.17 4.40 -18.22
C ILE A 53 6.43 4.35 -16.88
N ALA A 54 6.19 5.49 -16.24
CA ALA A 54 5.46 5.56 -14.97
C ALA A 54 4.02 5.08 -15.13
N LEU A 55 3.31 5.52 -16.19
CA LEU A 55 1.96 5.05 -16.50
C LEU A 55 1.93 3.57 -16.87
N ALA A 56 2.90 3.11 -17.66
CA ALA A 56 3.04 1.69 -17.99
C ALA A 56 3.27 0.83 -16.74
N SER A 57 4.07 1.32 -15.80
CA SER A 57 4.31 0.65 -14.51
C SER A 57 3.04 0.56 -13.67
N GLN A 58 2.20 1.59 -13.67
CA GLN A 58 0.89 1.56 -13.01
C GLN A 58 -0.05 0.53 -13.64
N ALA A 59 -0.06 0.41 -14.98
CA ALA A 59 -0.81 -0.64 -15.68
C ALA A 59 -0.32 -2.05 -15.30
N MET A 60 1.00 -2.27 -15.29
CA MET A 60 1.60 -3.56 -14.89
C MET A 60 1.33 -3.91 -13.43
N MET A 61 1.35 -2.91 -12.54
CA MET A 61 1.02 -3.09 -11.13
C MET A 61 -0.45 -3.47 -10.93
N ALA A 62 -1.36 -2.85 -11.67
CA ALA A 62 -2.78 -3.21 -11.68
C ALA A 62 -3.01 -4.63 -12.23
N MET A 63 -2.14 -5.11 -13.12
CA MET A 63 -2.09 -6.52 -13.56
C MET A 63 -1.42 -7.46 -12.54
N ALA A 64 -1.09 -6.98 -11.34
CA ALA A 64 -0.52 -7.75 -10.23
C ALA A 64 0.72 -8.59 -10.61
N MET A 65 1.55 -8.06 -11.53
CA MET A 65 2.80 -8.70 -11.93
C MET A 65 3.81 -8.57 -10.80
N ARG A 66 4.21 -9.70 -10.20
CA ARG A 66 5.20 -9.74 -9.11
C ARG A 66 6.41 -10.60 -9.47
N PRO A 67 7.63 -10.18 -9.11
CA PRO A 67 8.79 -11.05 -9.16
C PRO A 67 8.71 -12.11 -8.06
N ASP A 68 8.90 -13.37 -8.44
CA ASP A 68 9.16 -14.50 -7.55
C ASP A 68 10.57 -14.39 -6.93
N PRO A 69 10.86 -15.05 -5.78
CA PRO A 69 12.22 -15.11 -5.26
C PRO A 69 13.25 -15.74 -6.22
N SER A 70 12.78 -16.48 -7.24
CA SER A 70 13.62 -16.99 -8.33
C SER A 70 13.90 -15.95 -9.45
N GLY A 71 13.31 -14.75 -9.37
CA GLY A 71 13.38 -13.71 -10.39
C GLY A 71 12.38 -13.88 -11.54
N GLN A 72 11.55 -14.92 -11.53
CA GLN A 72 10.49 -15.09 -12.53
C GLN A 72 9.30 -14.19 -12.22
N VAL A 73 8.80 -13.47 -13.20
CA VAL A 73 7.58 -12.65 -13.02
C VAL A 73 6.36 -13.55 -13.13
N PHE A 74 5.54 -13.58 -12.09
CA PHE A 74 4.24 -14.25 -12.09
C PHE A 74 3.12 -13.23 -11.82
N ILE A 75 1.90 -13.58 -12.22
CA ILE A 75 0.71 -12.74 -12.03
C ILE A 75 -0.05 -13.28 -10.81
N ASP A 76 -0.26 -12.44 -9.80
CA ASP A 76 -1.14 -12.78 -8.68
C ASP A 76 -2.61 -12.56 -9.09
N LEU A 77 -3.22 -13.61 -9.64
CA LEU A 77 -4.58 -13.56 -10.20
C LEU A 77 -5.67 -13.17 -9.20
N ASN A 78 -5.40 -13.21 -7.88
CA ASN A 78 -6.32 -12.74 -6.84
C ASN A 78 -6.25 -11.23 -6.60
N ALA A 79 -5.14 -10.59 -7.01
CA ALA A 79 -4.88 -9.17 -6.80
C ALA A 79 -4.96 -8.34 -8.09
N VAL A 80 -5.33 -8.96 -9.22
CA VAL A 80 -5.48 -8.28 -10.51
C VAL A 80 -6.69 -7.33 -10.47
N ASP A 81 -6.45 -6.05 -10.76
CA ASP A 81 -7.49 -5.06 -11.04
C ASP A 81 -7.50 -4.75 -12.55
N LEU A 82 -8.32 -5.49 -13.30
CA LEU A 82 -8.45 -5.31 -14.74
C LEU A 82 -8.99 -3.92 -15.10
N LYS A 83 -9.86 -3.32 -14.28
CA LYS A 83 -10.43 -1.99 -14.59
C LYS A 83 -9.38 -0.90 -14.45
N MET A 84 -8.53 -0.99 -13.42
CA MET A 84 -7.41 -0.08 -13.29
C MET A 84 -6.37 -0.31 -14.37
N ALA A 85 -6.05 -1.55 -14.73
CA ALA A 85 -5.11 -1.82 -15.83
C ALA A 85 -5.60 -1.22 -17.15
N GLU A 86 -6.88 -1.42 -17.50
CA GLU A 86 -7.53 -0.83 -18.67
C GLU A 86 -7.46 0.70 -18.64
N HIS A 87 -7.79 1.32 -17.50
CA HIS A 87 -7.76 2.78 -17.35
C HIS A 87 -6.38 3.39 -17.66
N HIS A 88 -5.29 2.78 -17.19
CA HIS A 88 -3.93 3.29 -17.45
C HIS A 88 -3.52 3.08 -18.92
N ILE A 89 -3.94 1.98 -19.55
CA ILE A 89 -3.74 1.74 -20.99
C ILE A 89 -4.50 2.78 -21.81
N ASP A 90 -5.74 3.08 -21.44
CA ASP A 90 -6.54 4.11 -22.10
C ASP A 90 -5.94 5.50 -21.92
N LEU A 91 -5.35 5.79 -20.77
CA LEU A 91 -4.66 7.07 -20.54
C LEU A 91 -3.45 7.23 -21.48
N LEU A 92 -2.68 6.15 -21.69
CA LEU A 92 -1.61 6.13 -22.69
C LEU A 92 -2.15 6.32 -24.12
N ALA A 93 -3.31 5.75 -24.44
CA ALA A 93 -3.95 5.93 -25.74
C ALA A 93 -4.42 7.38 -25.96
N VAL A 94 -4.96 8.03 -24.91
CA VAL A 94 -5.29 9.46 -24.95
C VAL A 94 -4.04 10.30 -25.16
N LEU A 95 -2.90 9.96 -24.56
CA LEU A 95 -1.64 10.65 -24.80
C LEU A 95 -1.17 10.51 -26.26
N GLU A 96 -1.28 9.32 -26.84
CA GLU A 96 -0.96 9.08 -28.25
C GLU A 96 -1.80 9.99 -29.17
N GLU A 97 -3.10 10.06 -28.93
CA GLU A 97 -4.00 10.91 -29.71
C GLU A 97 -3.74 12.41 -29.51
N LYS A 98 -3.54 12.85 -28.26
CA LYS A 98 -3.42 14.27 -27.90
C LYS A 98 -2.03 14.85 -28.17
N CYS A 99 -0.99 14.03 -28.14
CA CYS A 99 0.38 14.46 -28.41
C CYS A 99 0.80 14.24 -29.87
N LYS A 100 -0.07 13.71 -30.72
CA LYS A 100 0.21 13.51 -32.14
C LYS A 100 0.69 14.80 -32.82
N GLY A 101 1.86 14.73 -33.45
CA GLY A 101 2.51 15.87 -34.12
C GLY A 101 3.41 16.72 -33.21
N ASN A 102 3.43 16.45 -31.90
CA ASN A 102 4.35 17.08 -30.95
C ASN A 102 5.44 16.12 -30.45
N LEU A 103 5.36 14.83 -30.78
CA LEU A 103 6.33 13.80 -30.38
C LEU A 103 7.48 13.71 -31.38
N THR A 104 8.68 13.38 -30.89
CA THR A 104 9.78 12.91 -31.75
C THR A 104 9.47 11.51 -32.28
N GLU A 105 10.25 11.04 -33.26
CA GLU A 105 10.10 9.70 -33.82
C GLU A 105 10.34 8.62 -32.75
N GLU A 106 11.33 8.84 -31.89
CA GLU A 106 11.67 7.95 -30.78
C GLU A 106 10.55 7.89 -29.73
N GLU A 107 10.03 9.05 -29.30
CA GLU A 107 8.93 9.15 -28.34
C GLU A 107 7.66 8.47 -28.88
N SER A 108 7.35 8.69 -30.17
CA SER A 108 6.20 8.08 -30.82
C SER A 108 6.35 6.56 -30.92
N SER A 109 7.55 6.05 -31.27
CA SER A 109 7.81 4.60 -31.33
C SER A 109 7.69 3.98 -29.95
N MET A 110 8.33 4.57 -28.93
CA MET A 110 8.29 4.08 -27.55
C MET A 110 6.85 3.99 -27.04
N LEU A 111 6.04 5.04 -27.24
CA LEU A 111 4.64 5.05 -26.80
C LEU A 111 3.82 3.97 -27.51
N SER A 112 3.99 3.85 -28.83
CA SER A 112 3.26 2.86 -29.65
C SER A 112 3.60 1.42 -29.25
N GLU A 113 4.90 1.13 -29.07
CA GLU A 113 5.40 -0.17 -28.62
C GLU A 113 4.91 -0.51 -27.22
N THR A 114 4.95 0.47 -26.31
CA THR A 114 4.45 0.32 -24.94
C THR A 114 2.96 0.01 -24.92
N LEU A 115 2.15 0.76 -25.68
CA LEU A 115 0.71 0.52 -25.81
C LEU A 115 0.41 -0.87 -26.38
N HIS A 116 1.13 -1.28 -27.43
CA HIS A 116 0.94 -2.60 -28.03
C HIS A 116 1.29 -3.73 -27.04
N GLY A 117 2.44 -3.61 -26.36
CA GLY A 117 2.89 -4.57 -25.36
C GLY A 117 1.90 -4.70 -24.20
N LEU A 118 1.44 -3.59 -23.64
CA LEU A 118 0.48 -3.58 -22.53
C LEU A 118 -0.88 -4.15 -22.94
N ARG A 119 -1.40 -3.82 -24.13
CA ARG A 119 -2.66 -4.38 -24.63
C ARG A 119 -2.59 -5.91 -24.79
N SER A 120 -1.48 -6.41 -25.32
CA SER A 120 -1.25 -7.86 -25.46
C SER A 120 -1.21 -8.55 -24.10
N GLN A 121 -0.44 -8.01 -23.15
CA GLN A 121 -0.36 -8.53 -21.79
C GLN A 121 -1.71 -8.47 -21.07
N PHE A 122 -2.45 -7.37 -21.22
CA PHE A 122 -3.77 -7.18 -20.63
C PHE A 122 -4.75 -8.27 -21.07
N VAL A 123 -4.82 -8.57 -22.37
CA VAL A 123 -5.70 -9.64 -22.88
C VAL A 123 -5.29 -11.00 -22.33
N GLN A 124 -3.98 -11.27 -22.23
CA GLN A 124 -3.47 -12.51 -21.65
C GLN A 124 -3.85 -12.63 -20.16
N VAL A 125 -3.64 -11.57 -19.37
CA VAL A 125 -3.98 -11.50 -17.95
C VAL A 125 -5.49 -11.61 -17.76
N GLN A 126 -6.29 -10.92 -18.56
CA GLN A 126 -7.75 -10.98 -18.54
C GLN A 126 -8.24 -12.41 -18.76
N SER A 127 -7.69 -13.12 -19.75
CA SER A 127 -8.02 -14.52 -20.02
C SER A 127 -7.68 -15.44 -18.82
N GLN A 128 -6.48 -15.30 -18.27
CA GLN A 128 -6.05 -16.10 -17.10
C GLN A 128 -6.88 -15.80 -15.85
N ALA A 129 -7.21 -14.52 -15.59
CA ALA A 129 -8.03 -14.10 -14.47
C ALA A 129 -9.45 -14.66 -14.61
N GLN A 130 -10.06 -14.58 -15.80
CA GLN A 130 -11.37 -15.17 -16.07
C GLN A 130 -11.38 -16.69 -15.85
N GLU A 131 -10.36 -17.40 -16.33
CA GLU A 131 -10.23 -18.84 -16.11
C GLU A 131 -10.04 -19.18 -14.63
N HIS A 132 -9.25 -18.40 -13.90
CA HIS A 132 -9.07 -18.55 -12.45
C HIS A 132 -10.38 -18.32 -11.69
N LEU A 133 -11.14 -17.27 -12.03
CA LEU A 133 -12.47 -17.04 -11.47
C LEU A 133 -13.45 -18.15 -11.83
N ALA A 134 -13.39 -18.72 -13.04
CA ALA A 134 -14.26 -19.82 -13.42
C ALA A 134 -13.94 -21.12 -12.67
N LYS A 135 -12.66 -21.39 -12.38
CA LYS A 135 -12.21 -22.58 -11.64
C LYS A 135 -12.37 -22.47 -10.12
N HIS A 136 -12.18 -21.27 -9.56
CA HIS A 136 -12.17 -21.04 -8.10
C HIS A 136 -13.41 -20.29 -7.57
N GLY A 137 -14.16 -19.61 -8.44
CA GLY A 137 -15.38 -18.84 -8.09
C GLY A 137 -16.69 -19.64 -8.17
N GLY A 138 -16.64 -20.94 -8.45
CA GLY A 138 -17.80 -21.83 -8.56
C GLY A 138 -18.22 -22.57 -7.27
N GLY A 139 -17.69 -22.17 -6.11
CA GLY A 139 -17.97 -22.82 -4.81
C GLY A 139 -18.85 -22.00 -3.89
N LEU A 140 -20.12 -21.80 -4.24
CA LEU A 140 -21.14 -21.36 -3.28
C LEU A 140 -21.75 -22.62 -2.63
N THR A 141 -21.24 -23.05 -1.48
CA THR A 141 -22.04 -23.84 -0.53
C THR A 141 -22.71 -22.85 0.43
N PRO A 142 -24.04 -22.69 0.42
CA PRO A 142 -24.75 -22.08 1.53
C PRO A 142 -24.70 -23.04 2.72
N ASP A 143 -24.82 -22.49 3.92
CA ASP A 143 -24.80 -23.20 5.22
C ASP A 143 -23.45 -23.70 5.74
N THR A 144 -22.76 -22.80 6.45
CA THR A 144 -22.36 -23.11 7.83
C THR A 144 -22.42 -21.83 8.65
N GLN A 145 -23.62 -21.54 9.16
CA GLN A 145 -23.75 -20.74 10.37
C GLN A 145 -22.90 -21.41 11.46
N SER A 146 -21.78 -20.81 11.80
CA SER A 146 -21.11 -21.08 13.07
C SER A 146 -21.77 -20.19 14.10
N GLU A 147 -22.88 -20.67 14.68
CA GLU A 147 -23.40 -20.15 15.93
C GLU A 147 -22.31 -20.27 17.01
N PRO A 148 -21.97 -19.19 17.74
CA PRO A 148 -21.23 -19.31 18.98
C PRO A 148 -22.19 -19.81 20.09
N PRO A 149 -21.69 -20.58 21.08
CA PRO A 149 -22.52 -21.23 22.09
C PRO A 149 -23.22 -20.22 23.02
N PRO A 150 -24.33 -20.61 23.68
CA PRO A 150 -25.09 -19.70 24.53
C PRO A 150 -24.28 -19.34 25.78
N SER A 151 -23.78 -18.10 25.81
CA SER A 151 -23.29 -17.49 27.05
C SER A 151 -24.48 -17.17 27.94
N ALA A 152 -24.53 -17.86 29.08
CA ALA A 152 -25.46 -17.60 30.17
C ALA A 152 -25.47 -16.11 30.51
N GLY A 153 -26.69 -15.59 30.72
CA GLY A 153 -26.90 -14.22 31.18
C GLY A 153 -26.37 -14.03 32.59
N ASP A 154 -25.81 -12.84 32.82
CA ASP A 154 -25.98 -12.16 34.07
C ASP A 154 -26.16 -10.66 33.78
N ASP A 155 -27.13 -10.08 34.46
CA ASP A 155 -27.57 -8.70 34.37
C ASP A 155 -26.50 -7.74 34.92
N SER A 156 -26.36 -6.56 34.32
CA SER A 156 -26.67 -5.29 35.01
C SER A 156 -25.97 -4.05 34.41
N ALA A 157 -26.81 -3.02 34.21
CA ALA A 157 -26.57 -1.60 34.46
C ALA A 157 -25.53 -0.81 33.62
N GLY A 158 -26.07 -0.10 32.61
CA GLY A 158 -26.21 1.37 32.63
C GLY A 158 -24.96 2.26 32.55
N GLY A 159 -24.86 3.07 31.47
CA GLY A 159 -23.89 4.16 31.42
C GLY A 159 -23.79 4.90 30.09
N SER A 160 -24.66 5.88 29.90
CA SER A 160 -24.61 6.98 28.93
C SER A 160 -23.20 7.53 28.64
N SER A 161 -22.87 7.79 27.37
CA SER A 161 -22.70 9.16 26.80
C SER A 161 -22.00 9.11 25.45
N GLY A 162 -22.72 9.57 24.41
CA GLY A 162 -22.16 9.83 23.09
C GLY A 162 -21.34 11.13 23.07
N LEU A 163 -20.16 11.08 22.46
CA LEU A 163 -19.30 12.23 22.25
C LEU A 163 -19.50 12.76 20.83
N ILE A 164 -20.15 13.91 20.74
CA ILE A 164 -20.28 14.75 19.55
C ILE A 164 -19.04 15.65 19.52
N ILE A 165 -18.33 15.68 18.40
CA ILE A 165 -17.12 16.50 18.18
C ILE A 165 -17.49 17.67 17.23
N PRO A 166 -16.98 18.90 17.48
CA PRO A 166 -17.41 20.14 16.82
C PRO A 166 -17.11 20.26 15.33
#